data_AF-A0A944HVX6-F1
#
_entry.id   AF-A0A944HVX6-F1
#
_cell.length_a   1.000
_cell.length_b   1.000
_cell.length_c   1.000
_cell.angle_alpha   90.00
_cell.angle_beta   90.00
_cell.angle_gamma   90.00
#
_symmetry.space_group_name_H-M   'P 1'
#
loop_
_entity.id
_entity.type
_entity.pdbx_description
1 polymer ?
#
loop_
_entity_poly.entity_id
_entity_poly.type
_entity_poly.pdbx_seq_one_letter_code
_entity_poly.pdbx_strand_id
1 'polypeptide(L)'
;MERIFLVINSPSLRRRMTEVLAAPGWLVSGWEEGRAAKPTTPADIAVVESGALDGDPSLAPWGTRVIVLVNGRHDGFWRSSACARVAGIIDRDDPDHGYVTAVREVLSGRGWVSPELVPTLLSGRMGRSRLPEPPSAEVTLLTDREKGVAALVAEGLSNSEIAEQLTIERSTVKFHVSNVLRKLRCRDRSQLAVLWHSHTLPVRFAAA
;
A
#
# COMPACT_ATOMS: atom_id res chain seq x y z
N MET A 1 -18.09 11.09 26.16
CA MET A 1 -17.87 9.64 26.00
C MET A 1 -17.38 9.44 24.59
N GLU A 2 -16.10 9.09 24.48
CA GLU A 2 -15.38 8.99 23.22
C GLU A 2 -15.80 7.73 22.45
N ARG A 3 -15.87 7.87 21.13
CA ARG A 3 -16.32 6.83 20.22
C ARG A 3 -15.16 6.30 19.40
N ILE A 4 -14.97 4.98 19.47
CA ILE A 4 -13.94 4.26 18.74
C ILE A 4 -14.62 3.37 17.71
N PHE A 5 -14.20 3.50 16.47
CA PHE A 5 -14.65 2.65 15.37
C PHE A 5 -13.55 1.66 14.99
N LEU A 6 -13.87 0.37 14.92
CA LEU A 6 -12.93 -0.70 14.57
C LEU A 6 -13.19 -1.18 13.14
N VAL A 7 -12.20 -1.05 12.28
CA VAL A 7 -12.17 -1.61 10.92
C VAL A 7 -11.11 -2.69 10.90
N ILE A 8 -11.48 -3.88 11.36
CA ILE A 8 -10.57 -5.03 11.53
C ILE A 8 -11.21 -6.24 10.87
N ASN A 9 -10.51 -6.84 9.91
CA ASN A 9 -10.98 -8.00 9.17
C ASN A 9 -10.91 -9.25 10.06
N SER A 10 -9.82 -9.41 10.81
CA SER A 10 -9.63 -10.53 11.73
C SER A 10 -10.70 -10.58 12.84
N PRO A 11 -11.58 -11.61 12.90
CA PRO A 11 -12.65 -11.69 13.91
C PRO A 11 -12.12 -11.84 15.34
N SER A 12 -11.02 -12.57 15.52
CA SER A 12 -10.38 -12.78 16.83
C SER A 12 -9.76 -11.49 17.37
N LEU A 13 -9.05 -10.76 16.51
CA LEU A 13 -8.43 -9.48 16.85
C LEU A 13 -9.50 -8.42 17.15
N ARG A 14 -10.55 -8.36 16.34
CA ARG A 14 -11.70 -7.47 16.56
C ARG A 14 -12.38 -7.74 17.91
N ARG A 15 -12.60 -9.00 18.28
CA ARG A 15 -13.17 -9.36 19.60
C ARG A 15 -12.28 -8.89 20.73
N ARG A 16 -10.98 -9.25 20.68
CA ARG A 16 -9.98 -8.82 21.68
C ARG A 16 -9.94 -7.30 21.81
N MET A 17 -9.86 -6.57 20.70
CA MET A 17 -9.79 -5.11 20.73
C MET A 17 -11.09 -4.47 21.22
N THR A 18 -12.24 -5.06 20.92
CA THR A 18 -13.52 -4.60 21.48
C THR A 18 -13.52 -4.71 23.00
N GLU A 19 -13.09 -5.84 23.55
CA GLU A 19 -13.02 -6.06 25.00
C GLU A 19 -12.02 -5.10 25.68
N VAL A 20 -10.80 -5.02 25.15
CA VAL A 20 -9.72 -4.20 25.69
C VAL A 20 -10.04 -2.70 25.65
N LEU A 21 -10.64 -2.22 24.56
CA LEU A 21 -10.96 -0.80 24.38
C LEU A 21 -12.29 -0.41 25.02
N ALA A 22 -13.19 -1.36 25.31
CA ALA A 22 -14.39 -1.05 26.08
C ALA A 22 -14.11 -0.89 27.58
N ALA A 23 -13.08 -1.58 28.11
CA ALA A 23 -12.75 -1.56 29.55
C ALA A 23 -12.53 -0.15 30.15
N PRO A 24 -11.91 0.82 29.45
CA PRO A 24 -11.80 2.20 29.93
C PRO A 24 -13.10 3.04 29.86
N GLY A 25 -14.21 2.49 29.33
CA GLY A 25 -15.49 3.19 29.18
C GLY A 25 -15.73 3.83 27.81
N TRP A 26 -14.93 3.52 26.79
CA TRP A 26 -15.15 4.00 25.43
C TRP A 26 -16.28 3.26 24.73
N LEU A 27 -17.00 3.97 23.86
CA LEU A 27 -18.02 3.34 23.03
C LEU A 27 -17.34 2.76 21.79
N VAL A 28 -17.14 1.44 21.80
CA VAL A 28 -16.50 0.72 20.71
C VAL A 28 -17.57 0.17 19.76
N SER A 29 -17.43 0.47 18.48
CA SER A 29 -18.30 -0.03 17.41
C SER A 29 -17.45 -0.66 16.31
N GLY A 30 -17.92 -1.75 15.72
CA GLY A 30 -17.17 -2.49 14.70
C GLY A 30 -17.81 -2.34 13.31
N TRP A 31 -16.97 -2.45 12.28
CA TRP A 31 -17.42 -2.62 10.91
C TRP A 31 -17.94 -4.05 10.66
N GLU A 32 -19.02 -4.16 9.89
CA GLU A 32 -19.57 -5.41 9.37
C GLU A 32 -19.11 -5.61 7.92
N GLU A 33 -18.57 -6.78 7.63
CA GLU A 33 -18.03 -7.15 6.33
C GLU A 33 -19.09 -6.97 5.23
N GLY A 34 -18.78 -6.20 4.18
CA GLY A 34 -19.69 -5.94 3.06
C GLY A 34 -20.65 -4.75 3.21
N ARG A 35 -20.62 -4.01 4.32
CA ARG A 35 -21.22 -2.66 4.39
C ARG A 35 -20.18 -1.60 4.02
N ALA A 36 -20.61 -0.46 3.46
CA ALA A 36 -19.74 0.71 3.37
C ALA A 36 -19.12 0.98 4.75
N ALA A 37 -17.81 1.24 4.82
CA ALA A 37 -17.06 1.55 6.05
C ALA A 37 -17.42 2.94 6.62
N LYS A 38 -18.72 3.22 6.67
CA LYS A 38 -19.34 4.48 7.00
C LYS A 38 -19.94 4.34 8.39
N PRO A 39 -19.24 4.71 9.49
CA PRO A 39 -19.88 4.77 10.79
C PRO A 39 -21.11 5.69 10.71
N THR A 40 -22.25 5.19 11.19
CA THR A 40 -23.53 5.92 11.21
C THR A 40 -23.51 7.14 12.15
N THR A 41 -22.44 7.29 12.93
CA THR A 41 -22.18 8.40 13.85
C THR A 41 -20.72 8.84 13.74
N PRO A 42 -20.40 10.13 13.93
CA PRO A 42 -19.00 10.58 13.93
C PRO A 42 -18.22 9.88 15.05
N ALA A 43 -17.11 9.25 14.68
CA ALA A 43 -16.16 8.62 15.59
C ALA A 43 -14.99 9.57 15.89
N ASP A 44 -14.50 9.56 17.12
CA ASP A 44 -13.34 10.38 17.52
C ASP A 44 -12.03 9.75 17.02
N ILE A 45 -11.98 8.42 17.03
CA ILE A 45 -10.89 7.60 16.52
C ILE A 45 -11.42 6.42 15.72
N ALA A 46 -10.76 6.13 14.60
CA ALA A 46 -10.91 4.88 13.87
C ALA A 46 -9.63 4.07 14.02
N VAL A 47 -9.75 2.82 14.49
CA VAL A 47 -8.65 1.85 14.50
C VAL A 47 -8.83 0.93 13.31
N VAL A 48 -7.88 0.97 12.38
CA VAL A 48 -8.00 0.33 11.07
C VAL A 48 -6.85 -0.63 10.86
N GLU A 49 -7.16 -1.87 10.51
CA GLU A 49 -6.17 -2.85 10.06
C GLU A 49 -5.61 -2.44 8.71
N SER A 50 -4.28 -2.51 8.56
CA SER A 50 -3.55 -2.11 7.34
C SER A 50 -4.18 -2.62 6.05
N GLY A 51 -4.52 -3.90 5.98
CA GLY A 51 -5.14 -4.52 4.80
C GLY A 51 -6.53 -4.00 4.44
N ALA A 52 -7.23 -3.33 5.36
CA ALA A 52 -8.50 -2.68 5.09
C ALA A 52 -8.33 -1.27 4.47
N LEU A 53 -7.13 -0.67 4.54
CA LEU A 53 -6.84 0.63 3.92
C LEU A 53 -6.58 0.53 2.42
N ASP A 54 -6.06 -0.61 1.94
CA ASP A 54 -5.67 -0.81 0.53
C ASP A 54 -6.88 -0.87 -0.45
N GLY A 55 -8.11 -0.86 0.05
CA GLY A 55 -9.32 -1.08 -0.76
C GLY A 55 -10.35 0.06 -0.80
N ASP A 56 -10.27 1.07 0.09
CA ASP A 56 -11.35 2.07 0.20
C ASP A 56 -10.82 3.49 0.49
N PRO A 57 -10.63 4.33 -0.55
CA PRO A 57 -10.26 5.74 -0.40
C PRO A 57 -11.34 6.58 0.31
N SER A 58 -12.53 6.04 0.57
CA SER A 58 -13.59 6.70 1.33
C SER A 58 -13.40 6.66 2.86
N LEU A 59 -12.31 6.08 3.36
CA LEU A 59 -11.88 6.24 4.76
C LEU A 59 -11.25 7.62 5.05
N ALA A 60 -11.04 8.46 4.03
CA ALA A 60 -10.37 9.75 4.13
C ALA A 60 -11.23 11.05 4.31
N PRO A 61 -12.59 11.09 4.20
CA PRO A 61 -13.36 12.31 4.45
C PRO A 61 -13.87 12.48 5.88
N TRP A 62 -13.46 11.65 6.83
CA TRP A 62 -13.89 11.73 8.23
C TRP A 62 -12.90 12.61 8.98
N GLY A 63 -13.35 13.67 9.66
CA GLY A 63 -12.51 14.45 10.60
C GLY A 63 -11.96 13.65 11.80
N THR A 64 -12.07 12.32 11.73
CA THR A 64 -11.66 11.30 12.68
C THR A 64 -10.16 11.06 12.60
N ARG A 65 -9.52 10.89 13.75
CA ARG A 65 -8.11 10.50 13.83
C ARG A 65 -7.98 9.01 13.54
N VAL A 66 -7.05 8.63 12.67
CA VAL A 66 -6.86 7.22 12.31
C VAL A 66 -5.68 6.64 13.08
N ILE A 67 -5.90 5.50 13.71
CA ILE A 67 -4.85 4.64 14.25
C ILE A 67 -4.77 3.42 13.34
N VAL A 68 -3.58 3.16 12.80
CA VAL A 68 -3.36 2.00 11.93
C VAL A 68 -2.76 0.85 12.72
N LEU A 69 -3.34 -0.33 12.56
CA LEU A 69 -2.85 -1.57 13.11
C LEU A 69 -2.04 -2.31 12.04
N VAL A 70 -0.75 -2.54 12.31
CA VAL A 70 0.19 -3.16 11.37
C VAL A 70 0.67 -4.52 11.86
N ASN A 71 1.00 -5.39 10.92
CA ASN A 71 1.67 -6.67 11.15
C ASN A 71 3.19 -6.49 11.14
N GLY A 72 3.70 -5.77 12.14
CA GLY A 72 5.12 -5.49 12.30
C GLY A 72 5.78 -4.75 11.13
N ARG A 73 7.09 -4.93 11.03
CA ARG A 73 7.95 -4.22 10.06
C ARG A 73 7.74 -4.63 8.59
N HIS A 74 7.05 -5.75 8.35
CA HIS A 74 6.83 -6.30 7.00
C HIS A 74 5.48 -5.92 6.40
N ASP A 75 4.67 -5.19 7.16
CA ASP A 75 3.34 -4.78 6.74
C ASP A 75 3.37 -3.91 5.45
N GLY A 76 2.45 -4.21 4.53
CA GLY A 76 2.33 -3.48 3.25
C GLY A 76 1.97 -2.01 3.41
N PHE A 77 1.34 -1.63 4.54
CA PHE A 77 0.98 -0.25 4.89
C PHE A 77 2.16 0.71 4.79
N TRP A 78 3.36 0.27 5.13
CA TRP A 78 4.56 1.10 5.05
C TRP A 78 4.90 1.57 3.62
N ARG A 79 4.32 0.94 2.59
CA ARG A 79 4.54 1.26 1.17
C ARG A 79 3.46 2.16 0.57
N SER A 80 2.24 2.12 1.12
CA SER A 80 1.03 2.80 0.62
C SER A 80 0.68 4.03 1.46
N SER A 81 1.59 5.01 1.54
CA SER A 81 1.54 6.11 2.52
C SER A 81 0.51 7.22 2.23
N ALA A 82 -0.47 7.00 1.36
CA ALA A 82 -1.41 8.05 0.93
C ALA A 82 -2.69 8.16 1.79
N CYS A 83 -2.87 7.30 2.78
CA CYS A 83 -4.18 7.14 3.42
C CYS A 83 -4.35 7.97 4.69
N ALA A 84 -5.17 9.02 4.61
CA ALA A 84 -5.84 9.71 5.71
C ALA A 84 -4.94 10.31 6.82
N ARG A 85 -5.56 11.01 7.77
CA ARG A 85 -4.90 11.70 8.89
C ARG A 85 -4.46 10.71 9.96
N VAL A 86 -3.47 9.87 9.63
CA VAL A 86 -2.89 8.89 10.56
C VAL A 86 -2.29 9.64 11.75
N ALA A 87 -2.91 9.43 12.90
CA ALA A 87 -2.50 9.99 14.18
C ALA A 87 -1.77 8.95 15.04
N GLY A 88 -1.88 7.66 14.72
CA GLY A 88 -1.07 6.65 15.40
C GLY A 88 -0.86 5.36 14.61
N ILE A 89 0.18 4.63 14.99
CA ILE A 89 0.52 3.32 14.44
C ILE A 89 0.75 2.35 15.59
N ILE A 90 0.08 1.21 15.55
CA ILE A 90 0.17 0.18 16.57
C ILE A 90 0.57 -1.15 15.93
N ASP A 91 1.47 -1.89 16.57
CA ASP A 91 1.75 -3.28 16.21
C ASP A 91 0.61 -4.19 16.69
N ARG A 92 0.14 -5.09 15.83
CA ARG A 92 -0.88 -6.09 16.19
C ARG A 92 -0.48 -7.04 17.32
N ASP A 93 0.82 -7.15 17.58
CA ASP A 93 1.39 -8.01 18.60
C ASP A 93 1.66 -7.22 19.90
N ASP A 94 1.31 -5.92 19.94
CA ASP A 94 1.40 -5.13 21.16
C ASP A 94 0.56 -5.76 22.29
N PRO A 95 1.02 -5.59 23.54
CA PRO A 95 0.24 -6.00 24.71
C PRO A 95 -1.01 -5.13 24.86
N ASP A 96 -2.01 -5.63 25.60
CA ASP A 96 -3.34 -4.97 25.69
C ASP A 96 -3.28 -3.51 26.17
N HIS A 97 -2.38 -3.23 27.12
CA HIS A 97 -2.17 -1.88 27.63
C HIS A 97 -1.60 -0.92 26.57
N GLY A 98 -0.90 -1.44 25.55
CA GLY A 98 -0.40 -0.68 24.41
C GLY A 98 -1.54 -0.05 23.60
N TYR A 99 -2.59 -0.82 23.28
CA TYR A 99 -3.75 -0.29 22.55
C TYR A 99 -4.47 0.81 23.31
N VAL A 100 -4.69 0.62 24.62
CA VAL A 100 -5.35 1.61 25.47
C VAL A 100 -4.52 2.88 25.55
N THR A 101 -3.20 2.76 25.71
CA THR A 101 -2.30 3.91 25.78
C THR A 101 -2.32 4.69 24.47
N ALA A 102 -2.20 3.99 23.35
CA ALA A 102 -2.24 4.59 22.02
C ALA A 102 -3.52 5.42 21.77
N VAL A 103 -4.68 4.85 22.10
CA VAL A 103 -5.96 5.54 21.96
C VAL A 103 -6.01 6.78 22.86
N ARG A 104 -5.58 6.70 24.13
CA ARG A 104 -5.54 7.86 25.03
C ARG A 104 -4.66 8.98 24.49
N GLU A 105 -3.47 8.64 24.03
CA GLU A 105 -2.51 9.59 23.47
C GLU A 105 -3.10 10.29 22.24
N VAL A 106 -3.70 9.53 21.33
CA VAL A 106 -4.35 10.08 20.15
C VAL A 106 -5.57 10.94 20.49
N LEU A 107 -6.40 10.52 21.46
CA LEU A 107 -7.53 11.32 21.96
C LEU A 107 -7.07 12.66 22.54
N SER A 108 -5.92 12.68 23.24
CA SER A 108 -5.31 13.89 23.78
C SER A 108 -4.68 14.82 22.72
N GLY A 109 -4.71 14.41 21.45
CA GLY A 109 -4.18 15.19 20.33
C GLY A 109 -2.69 14.94 20.06
N ARG A 110 -2.06 13.99 20.74
CA ARG A 110 -0.69 13.55 20.49
C ARG A 110 -0.66 12.42 19.47
N GLY A 111 0.50 12.24 18.83
CA GLY A 111 0.74 11.06 18.00
C GLY A 111 1.13 9.86 18.85
N TRP A 112 0.87 8.65 18.36
CA TRP A 112 1.37 7.41 18.99
C TRP A 112 2.05 6.49 17.99
N VAL A 113 3.14 5.85 18.42
CA VAL A 113 3.77 4.77 17.69
C VAL A 113 4.19 3.70 18.69
N SER A 114 3.86 2.44 18.42
CA SER A 114 4.40 1.33 19.20
C SER A 114 5.93 1.38 19.27
N PRO A 115 6.54 1.27 20.45
CA PRO A 115 7.99 1.37 20.63
C PRO A 115 8.79 0.44 19.70
N GLU A 116 8.31 -0.79 19.47
CA GLU A 116 8.94 -1.78 18.58
C GLU A 116 8.98 -1.34 17.10
N LEU A 117 8.07 -0.46 16.71
CA LEU A 117 8.02 0.10 15.35
C LEU A 117 8.89 1.34 15.22
N VAL A 118 9.30 2.00 16.31
CA VAL A 118 10.11 3.22 16.28
C VAL A 118 11.45 3.04 15.55
N PRO A 119 12.23 1.95 15.73
CA PRO A 119 13.44 1.73 14.94
C PRO A 119 13.15 1.63 13.44
N THR A 120 12.05 0.94 13.07
CA THR A 120 11.59 0.86 11.67
C THR A 120 11.20 2.25 11.17
N LEU A 121 10.56 3.05 12.03
CA LEU A 121 10.22 4.43 11.73
C LEU A 121 11.47 5.30 11.44
N LEU A 122 12.38 5.33 12.39
CA LEU A 122 13.58 6.17 12.34
C LEU A 122 14.56 5.72 11.26
N SER A 123 14.54 4.44 10.86
CA SER A 123 15.35 3.93 9.75
C SER A 123 14.98 4.47 8.37
N GLY A 124 13.92 5.29 8.26
CA GLY A 124 13.44 5.85 7.00
C GLY A 124 12.80 4.80 6.08
N ARG A 125 12.53 3.59 6.60
CA ARG A 125 11.89 2.50 5.84
C ARG A 125 10.40 2.73 5.57
N MET A 126 9.73 3.65 6.27
CA MET A 126 8.32 4.03 5.96
C MET A 126 8.16 5.16 4.96
N GLY A 127 9.17 6.03 4.82
CA GLY A 127 9.18 7.09 3.81
C GLY A 127 9.70 6.61 2.46
N ARG A 128 10.45 5.50 2.48
CA ARG A 128 10.60 4.64 1.33
C ARG A 128 9.27 3.91 1.14
N SER A 129 8.29 4.62 0.57
CA SER A 129 7.58 4.01 -0.54
C SER A 129 8.69 3.42 -1.38
N ARG A 130 8.88 2.10 -1.24
CA ARG A 130 9.32 1.37 -2.39
C ARG A 130 8.15 1.58 -3.36
N LEU A 131 8.17 2.68 -4.12
CA LEU A 131 8.31 2.49 -5.57
C LEU A 131 9.26 1.31 -5.65
N PRO A 132 8.76 0.10 -6.00
CA PRO A 132 9.53 -1.14 -5.90
C PRO A 132 10.96 -0.77 -6.25
N GLU A 133 11.90 -0.87 -5.29
CA GLU A 133 13.29 -0.33 -5.35
C GLU A 133 13.60 0.29 -6.70
N PRO A 134 13.82 1.62 -6.86
CA PRO A 134 13.79 2.23 -8.19
C PRO A 134 14.62 1.37 -9.15
N PRO A 135 13.99 0.66 -10.11
CA PRO A 135 14.67 0.03 -11.21
C PRO A 135 15.08 1.14 -12.18
N SER A 136 15.33 2.38 -11.73
CA SER A 136 16.14 3.31 -12.49
C SER A 136 17.51 2.69 -12.76
N ALA A 137 18.02 1.84 -11.85
CA ALA A 137 19.19 1.00 -12.09
C ALA A 137 18.92 -0.15 -13.08
N GLU A 138 17.76 -0.81 -13.01
CA GLU A 138 17.48 -1.99 -13.86
C GLU A 138 17.03 -1.63 -15.29
N VAL A 139 16.35 -0.50 -15.49
CA VAL A 139 16.04 0.03 -16.83
C VAL A 139 17.32 0.57 -17.51
N THR A 140 18.32 1.05 -16.75
CA THR A 140 19.67 1.30 -17.30
C THR A 140 20.43 0.02 -17.67
N LEU A 141 20.06 -1.17 -17.18
CA LEU A 141 20.61 -2.45 -17.65
C LEU A 141 20.06 -2.88 -19.01
N LEU A 142 18.99 -2.22 -19.47
CA LEU A 142 18.45 -2.44 -20.80
C LEU A 142 19.25 -1.65 -21.83
N THR A 143 19.65 -2.33 -22.89
CA THR A 143 20.09 -1.71 -24.14
C THR A 143 18.94 -0.89 -24.75
N ASP A 144 19.24 0.06 -25.63
CA ASP A 144 18.20 0.88 -26.26
C ASP A 144 17.18 0.04 -27.05
N ARG A 145 17.64 -1.09 -27.61
CA ARG A 145 16.75 -2.05 -28.27
C ARG A 145 15.80 -2.75 -27.29
N GLU A 146 16.31 -3.15 -26.13
CA GLU A 146 15.50 -3.76 -25.08
C GLU A 146 14.51 -2.75 -24.46
N LYS A 147 14.89 -1.48 -24.33
CA LYS A 147 13.97 -0.41 -23.90
C LYS A 147 12.81 -0.24 -24.89
N GLY A 148 13.12 -0.20 -26.20
CA GLY A 148 12.10 -0.12 -27.24
C GLY A 148 11.11 -1.29 -27.19
N VAL A 149 11.61 -2.52 -27.00
CA VAL A 149 10.74 -3.71 -26.85
C VAL A 149 9.92 -3.65 -25.57
N ALA A 150 10.51 -3.24 -24.45
CA ALA A 150 9.81 -3.14 -23.16
C ALA A 150 8.66 -2.13 -23.19
N ALA A 151 8.85 -0.98 -23.86
CA ALA A 151 7.82 0.04 -24.05
C ALA A 151 6.60 -0.52 -24.79
N LEU A 152 6.83 -1.19 -25.92
CA LEU A 152 5.75 -1.74 -26.73
C LEU A 152 5.00 -2.89 -26.03
N VAL A 153 5.72 -3.69 -25.22
CA VAL A 153 5.05 -4.70 -24.37
C VAL A 153 4.19 -4.04 -23.31
N ALA A 154 4.64 -2.93 -22.72
CA ALA A 154 3.86 -2.18 -21.73
C ALA A 154 2.60 -1.55 -22.34
N GLU A 155 2.66 -1.12 -23.60
CA GLU A 155 1.51 -0.67 -24.40
C GLU A 155 0.54 -1.82 -24.77
N GLY A 156 0.87 -3.06 -24.43
CA GLY A 156 0.01 -4.22 -24.61
C GLY A 156 0.19 -4.95 -25.95
N LEU A 157 1.20 -4.58 -26.75
CA LEU A 157 1.41 -5.21 -28.06
C LEU A 157 1.89 -6.65 -27.93
N SER A 158 1.42 -7.47 -28.86
CA SER A 158 1.87 -8.84 -29.08
C SER A 158 3.26 -8.86 -29.74
N ASN A 159 3.95 -9.99 -29.63
CA ASN A 159 5.27 -10.13 -30.28
C ASN A 159 5.21 -10.02 -31.81
N SER A 160 4.03 -10.21 -32.41
CA SER A 160 3.79 -10.04 -33.85
C SER A 160 3.75 -8.55 -34.21
N GLU A 161 2.97 -7.78 -33.46
CA GLU A 161 2.83 -6.33 -33.66
C GLU A 161 4.15 -5.60 -33.39
N ILE A 162 4.88 -6.02 -32.34
CA ILE A 162 6.22 -5.51 -32.05
C ILE A 162 7.20 -5.82 -33.18
N ALA A 163 7.12 -7.02 -33.77
CA ALA A 163 7.99 -7.43 -34.88
C ALA A 163 7.75 -6.57 -36.12
N GLU A 164 6.49 -6.27 -36.43
CA GLU A 164 6.10 -5.38 -37.53
C GLU A 164 6.58 -3.96 -37.30
N GLN A 165 6.30 -3.40 -36.11
CA GLN A 165 6.61 -2.02 -35.77
C GLN A 165 8.12 -1.75 -35.67
N LEU A 166 8.89 -2.76 -35.24
CA LEU A 166 10.35 -2.67 -35.13
C LEU A 166 11.10 -3.28 -36.33
N THR A 167 10.36 -3.75 -37.35
CA THR A 167 10.83 -4.37 -38.59
C THR A 167 11.89 -5.46 -38.35
N ILE A 168 11.58 -6.42 -37.46
CA ILE A 168 12.44 -7.56 -37.11
C ILE A 168 11.66 -8.87 -37.05
N GLU A 169 12.36 -10.00 -36.96
CA GLU A 169 11.71 -11.31 -36.86
C GLU A 169 11.02 -11.50 -35.48
N ARG A 170 9.89 -12.20 -35.48
CA ARG A 170 9.13 -12.53 -34.26
C ARG A 170 9.96 -13.34 -33.24
N SER A 171 10.88 -14.19 -33.72
CA SER A 171 11.80 -14.94 -32.87
C SER A 171 12.77 -14.02 -32.12
N THR A 172 13.29 -12.99 -32.79
CA THR A 172 14.11 -11.93 -32.20
C THR A 172 13.36 -11.14 -31.13
N VAL A 173 12.08 -10.82 -31.37
CA VAL A 173 11.23 -10.19 -30.35
C VAL A 173 11.06 -11.08 -29.13
N LYS A 174 10.76 -12.38 -29.31
CA LYS A 174 10.67 -13.34 -28.19
C LYS A 174 11.94 -13.35 -27.35
N PHE A 175 13.11 -13.35 -28.00
CA PHE A 175 14.39 -13.31 -27.31
C PHE A 175 14.56 -12.01 -26.48
N HIS A 176 14.25 -10.85 -27.07
CA HIS A 176 14.32 -9.58 -26.35
C HIS A 176 13.34 -9.52 -25.18
N VAL A 177 12.08 -9.95 -25.35
CA VAL A 177 11.08 -9.99 -24.28
C VAL A 177 11.55 -10.87 -23.13
N SER A 178 12.04 -12.08 -23.40
CA SER A 178 12.56 -12.98 -22.36
C SER A 178 13.77 -12.38 -21.62
N ASN A 179 14.67 -11.69 -22.34
CA ASN A 179 15.80 -11.01 -21.72
C ASN A 179 15.38 -9.81 -20.88
N VAL A 180 14.42 -9.01 -21.34
CA VAL A 180 13.84 -7.89 -20.59
C VAL A 180 13.20 -8.38 -19.30
N LEU A 181 12.33 -9.39 -19.38
CA LEU A 181 11.67 -9.97 -18.20
C LEU A 181 12.71 -10.51 -17.20
N ARG A 182 13.75 -11.21 -17.68
CA ARG A 182 14.83 -11.71 -16.83
C ARG A 182 15.65 -10.58 -16.20
N LYS A 183 16.04 -9.56 -16.96
CA LYS A 183 16.84 -8.43 -16.48
C LYS A 183 16.09 -7.57 -15.46
N LEU A 184 14.79 -7.38 -15.66
CA LEU A 184 13.89 -6.64 -14.77
C LEU A 184 13.21 -7.53 -13.72
N ARG A 185 13.63 -8.79 -13.61
CA ARG A 185 13.08 -9.79 -12.67
C ARG A 185 11.55 -9.89 -12.68
N CYS A 186 10.94 -9.66 -13.84
CA CYS A 186 9.51 -9.78 -14.05
C CYS A 186 9.15 -11.23 -14.36
N ARG A 187 8.15 -11.76 -13.66
CA ARG A 187 7.61 -13.10 -13.86
C ARG A 187 6.82 -13.21 -15.17
N ASP A 188 6.16 -12.13 -15.57
CA ASP A 188 5.27 -12.07 -16.71
C ASP A 188 5.18 -10.66 -17.32
N ARG A 189 4.55 -10.57 -18.49
CA ARG A 189 4.34 -9.32 -19.22
C ARG A 189 3.45 -8.31 -18.51
N SER A 190 2.51 -8.76 -17.68
CA SER A 190 1.62 -7.87 -16.94
C SER A 190 2.41 -7.13 -15.85
N GLN A 191 3.30 -7.84 -15.17
CA GLN A 191 4.24 -7.25 -14.21
C GLN A 191 5.17 -6.24 -14.88
N LEU A 192 5.65 -6.55 -16.11
CA LEU A 192 6.44 -5.61 -16.90
C LEU A 192 5.68 -4.32 -17.24
N ALA A 193 4.41 -4.42 -17.64
CA ALA A 193 3.58 -3.25 -17.97
C ALA A 193 3.36 -2.33 -16.77
N VAL A 194 3.04 -2.90 -15.60
CA VAL A 194 2.91 -2.15 -14.34
C VAL A 194 4.23 -1.48 -13.96
N LEU A 195 5.35 -2.21 -14.11
CA LEU A 195 6.68 -1.66 -13.84
C LEU A 195 7.01 -0.51 -14.80
N TRP A 196 6.71 -0.62 -16.09
CA TRP A 196 7.02 0.42 -17.07
C TRP A 196 6.21 1.72 -16.85
N HIS A 197 4.91 1.62 -16.59
CA HIS A 197 4.04 2.79 -16.37
C HIS A 197 4.26 3.47 -15.02
N SER A 198 4.67 2.74 -13.99
CA SER A 198 5.01 3.33 -12.69
C SER A 198 6.29 4.18 -12.72
N HIS A 199 7.14 4.00 -13.75
CA HIS A 199 8.41 4.73 -13.89
C HIS A 199 8.41 5.80 -14.99
N THR A 200 7.45 5.77 -15.91
CA THR A 200 7.44 6.65 -17.10
C THR A 200 6.08 7.31 -17.28
N LEU A 201 5.94 8.57 -16.85
CA LEU A 201 5.05 9.54 -17.49
C LEU A 201 5.77 10.89 -17.60
N PRO A 202 5.67 11.62 -18.73
CA PRO A 202 4.82 11.37 -19.90
C PRO A 202 5.62 10.99 -21.15
N VAL A 203 5.24 9.90 -21.81
CA VAL A 203 5.56 9.75 -23.24
C VAL A 203 4.47 10.52 -23.99
N ARG A 204 4.82 11.73 -24.46
CA ARG A 204 4.02 12.42 -25.47
C ARG A 204 4.24 11.72 -26.80
N PHE A 205 3.24 11.00 -27.29
CA PHE A 205 3.16 10.74 -28.73
C PHE A 205 2.58 11.99 -29.38
N ALA A 206 3.43 12.69 -30.13
CA ALA A 206 2.94 13.59 -31.15
C ALA A 206 2.27 12.72 -32.21
N ALA A 207 0.94 12.74 -32.24
CA ALA A 207 0.18 12.26 -33.38
C ALA A 207 0.56 13.13 -34.59
N ALA A 208 0.93 12.46 -35.69
CA ALA A 208 1.04 13.06 -37.01
C ALA A 208 -0.34 13.34 -37.60
#